data_AF-A0A943WYI1-F1
#
_entry.id   AF-A0A943WYI1-F1
#
_cell.length_a   1.000
_cell.length_b   1.000
_cell.length_c   1.000
_cell.angle_alpha   90.00
_cell.angle_beta   90.00
_cell.angle_gamma   90.00
#
_symmetry.space_group_name_H-M   'P 1'
#
loop_
_entity.id
_entity.type
_entity.pdbx_description
1 polymer ?
#
loop_
_entity_poly.entity_id
_entity_poly.type
_entity_poly.pdbx_seq_one_letter_code
_entity_poly.pdbx_strand_id
1 'polypeptide(L)'
;MWFILLHKFNRAFSTKKIIEETRDAINEKIREANNATERDMRLVDSKIQELNRVKAEADRRLAVLRRELDTQQREKEFRVAVESTGIKHHKKSASPYGAGKSEPIQGEFAFTEKARVELGIGDKIYSQESNIYPQKTAVPKIQEKEDDQQENLQQIPILNTVVYRTEDQIVPKKDFFQQVREYHRAGLPAEEIARLTSRSAQEVRLVIQML
;
A
#
# COMPACT_ATOMS: atom_id res chain seq x y z
N MET A 1 -46.26 53.47 9.05
CA MET A 1 -44.97 52.77 9.30
C MET A 1 -44.95 51.30 8.86
N TRP A 2 -46.09 50.58 8.79
CA TRP A 2 -46.09 49.15 8.44
C TRP A 2 -45.87 48.85 6.94
N PHE A 3 -46.41 49.67 6.04
CA PHE A 3 -46.23 49.53 4.59
C PHE A 3 -44.77 49.66 4.13
N ILE A 4 -43.95 50.44 4.84
CA ILE A 4 -42.51 50.61 4.53
C ILE A 4 -41.73 49.35 4.89
N LEU A 5 -42.09 48.71 6.01
CA LEU A 5 -41.53 47.42 6.42
C LEU A 5 -41.92 46.32 5.44
N LEU A 6 -43.18 46.26 4.99
CA LEU A 6 -43.65 45.27 4.02
C LEU A 6 -42.98 45.43 2.64
N HIS A 7 -42.78 46.68 2.21
CA HIS A 7 -42.10 46.96 0.94
C HIS A 7 -40.61 46.61 1.00
N LYS A 8 -39.94 46.87 2.12
CA LYS A 8 -38.55 46.43 2.34
C LYS A 8 -38.45 44.91 2.48
N PHE A 9 -39.44 44.27 3.10
CA PHE A 9 -39.51 42.82 3.25
C PHE A 9 -39.67 42.12 1.89
N ASN A 10 -40.54 42.62 1.01
CA ASN A 10 -40.67 42.11 -0.37
C ASN A 10 -39.39 42.30 -1.21
N ARG A 11 -38.59 43.32 -0.88
CA ARG A 11 -37.29 43.56 -1.54
C ARG A 11 -36.19 42.65 -0.97
N ALA A 12 -36.23 42.34 0.32
CA ALA A 12 -35.28 41.44 0.98
C ALA A 12 -35.57 39.94 0.68
N PHE A 13 -36.85 39.57 0.57
CA PHE A 13 -37.34 38.24 0.18
C PHE A 13 -37.69 38.16 -1.30
N SER A 14 -36.97 38.88 -2.16
CA SER A 14 -37.13 38.63 -3.59
C SER A 14 -36.67 37.20 -3.84
N THR A 15 -37.60 36.30 -4.13
CA THR A 15 -37.37 34.86 -4.33
C THR A 15 -36.22 34.61 -5.30
N LYS A 16 -36.00 35.52 -6.25
CA LYS A 16 -34.85 35.53 -7.16
C LYS A 16 -33.50 35.63 -6.46
N LYS A 17 -33.35 36.50 -5.46
CA LYS A 17 -32.10 36.69 -4.70
C LYS A 17 -31.78 35.46 -3.86
N ILE A 18 -32.78 34.87 -3.21
CA ILE A 18 -32.62 33.65 -2.41
C ILE A 18 -32.23 32.47 -3.32
N ILE A 19 -32.84 32.35 -4.50
CA ILE A 19 -32.48 31.30 -5.49
C ILE A 19 -31.04 31.48 -5.98
N GLU A 20 -30.61 32.71 -6.24
CA GLU A 20 -29.25 33.02 -6.68
C GLU A 20 -28.21 32.70 -5.60
N GLU A 21 -28.45 33.15 -4.37
CA GLU A 21 -27.60 32.83 -3.21
C GLU A 21 -27.54 31.33 -2.91
N THR A 22 -28.67 30.62 -3.08
CA THR A 22 -28.71 29.16 -2.94
C THR A 22 -27.92 28.46 -4.04
N ARG A 23 -28.00 28.94 -5.29
CA ARG A 23 -27.21 28.41 -6.41
C ARG A 23 -25.72 28.62 -6.20
N ASP A 24 -25.33 29.79 -5.71
CA ASP A 24 -23.93 30.10 -5.41
C ASP A 24 -23.40 29.23 -4.27
N ALA A 25 -24.17 29.07 -3.20
CA ALA A 25 -23.83 28.16 -2.10
C ALA A 25 -23.71 26.69 -2.57
N ILE A 26 -24.62 26.23 -3.44
CA ILE A 26 -24.54 24.88 -4.04
C ILE A 26 -23.29 24.75 -4.90
N ASN A 27 -22.99 25.73 -5.76
CA ASN A 27 -21.81 25.69 -6.61
C ASN A 27 -20.50 25.70 -5.80
N GLU A 28 -20.46 26.47 -4.72
CA GLU A 28 -19.35 26.48 -3.78
C GLU A 28 -19.18 25.10 -3.13
N LYS A 29 -20.28 24.51 -2.64
CA LYS A 29 -20.24 23.18 -2.02
C LYS A 29 -19.87 22.07 -3.00
N ILE A 30 -20.32 22.14 -4.25
CA ILE A 30 -19.91 21.22 -5.32
C ILE A 30 -18.41 21.36 -5.58
N ARG A 31 -17.90 22.60 -5.63
CA ARG A 31 -16.47 22.85 -5.85
C ARG A 31 -15.62 22.35 -4.67
N GLU A 32 -16.08 22.56 -3.45
CA GLU A 32 -15.44 22.05 -2.24
C GLU A 32 -15.41 20.51 -2.23
N ALA A 33 -16.54 19.87 -2.50
CA ALA A 33 -16.66 18.41 -2.59
C ALA A 33 -15.80 17.82 -3.71
N ASN A 34 -15.71 18.48 -4.86
CA ASN A 34 -14.86 18.02 -5.96
C ASN A 34 -13.38 18.13 -5.60
N ASN A 35 -12.97 19.23 -4.96
CA ASN A 35 -11.60 19.40 -4.48
C ASN A 35 -11.22 18.39 -3.38
N ALA A 36 -12.16 18.06 -2.50
CA ALA A 36 -11.96 17.04 -1.47
C ALA A 36 -11.81 15.65 -2.11
N THR A 37 -12.72 15.29 -3.01
CA THR A 37 -12.69 14.03 -3.76
C THR A 37 -11.39 13.88 -4.57
N GLU A 38 -10.94 14.94 -5.24
CA GLU A 38 -9.69 14.95 -6.00
C GLU A 38 -8.48 14.71 -5.08
N ARG A 39 -8.47 15.32 -3.88
CA ARG A 39 -7.40 15.08 -2.89
C ARG A 39 -7.43 13.64 -2.39
N ASP A 40 -8.61 13.12 -2.09
CA ASP A 40 -8.79 11.76 -1.60
C ASP A 40 -8.37 10.73 -2.67
N MET A 41 -8.73 10.97 -3.93
CA MET A 41 -8.29 10.16 -5.07
C MET A 41 -6.77 10.14 -5.18
N ARG A 42 -6.09 11.29 -5.07
CA ARG A 42 -4.62 11.36 -5.07
C ARG A 42 -3.98 10.62 -3.90
N LEU A 43 -4.59 10.68 -2.73
CA LEU A 43 -4.12 9.93 -1.55
C LEU A 43 -4.24 8.42 -1.78
N VAL A 44 -5.38 7.98 -2.33
CA VAL A 44 -5.62 6.58 -2.70
C VAL A 44 -4.59 6.12 -3.73
N ASP A 45 -4.37 6.88 -4.80
CA ASP A 45 -3.37 6.56 -5.83
C ASP A 45 -1.96 6.44 -5.24
N SER A 46 -1.59 7.38 -4.35
CA SER A 46 -0.29 7.35 -3.67
C SER A 46 -0.13 6.08 -2.83
N LYS A 47 -1.16 5.69 -2.08
CA LYS A 47 -1.17 4.45 -1.29
C LYS A 47 -1.11 3.20 -2.17
N ILE A 48 -1.82 3.20 -3.31
CA ILE A 48 -1.75 2.09 -4.27
C ILE A 48 -0.32 1.95 -4.81
N GLN A 49 0.35 3.06 -5.14
CA GLN A 49 1.74 3.02 -5.59
C GLN A 49 2.68 2.49 -4.51
N GLU A 50 2.51 2.92 -3.26
CA GLU A 50 3.30 2.43 -2.12
C GLU A 50 3.11 0.92 -1.91
N LEU A 51 1.86 0.45 -1.91
CA LEU A 51 1.54 -0.98 -1.80
C LEU A 51 2.19 -1.80 -2.93
N ASN A 52 2.15 -1.30 -4.16
CA ASN A 52 2.79 -1.96 -5.29
C ASN A 52 4.31 -2.03 -5.15
N ARG A 53 4.95 -0.99 -4.59
CA ARG A 53 6.40 -1.00 -4.29
C ARG A 53 6.73 -2.06 -3.23
N VAL A 54 5.97 -2.09 -2.14
CA VAL A 54 6.15 -3.07 -1.06
C VAL A 54 5.91 -4.49 -1.58
N LYS A 55 4.89 -4.70 -2.40
CA LYS A 55 4.65 -5.99 -3.07
C LYS A 55 5.83 -6.41 -3.93
N ALA A 56 6.33 -5.51 -4.79
CA ALA A 56 7.48 -5.80 -5.64
C ALA A 56 8.74 -6.13 -4.82
N GLU A 57 8.92 -5.47 -3.67
CA GLU A 57 10.03 -5.79 -2.75
C GLU A 57 9.84 -7.16 -2.10
N ALA A 58 8.64 -7.49 -1.63
CA ALA A 58 8.32 -8.80 -1.07
C ALA A 58 8.53 -9.92 -2.11
N ASP A 59 8.10 -9.72 -3.34
CA ASP A 59 8.30 -10.67 -4.45
C ASP A 59 9.78 -10.88 -4.75
N ARG A 60 10.61 -9.82 -4.72
CA ARG A 60 12.07 -9.94 -4.85
C ARG A 60 12.68 -10.76 -3.72
N ARG A 61 12.28 -10.49 -2.47
CA ARG A 61 12.75 -11.25 -1.29
C ARG A 61 12.36 -12.72 -1.38
N LEU A 62 11.12 -13.02 -1.78
CA LEU A 62 10.65 -14.39 -2.02
C LEU A 62 11.46 -15.08 -3.14
N ALA A 63 11.76 -14.37 -4.23
CA ALA A 63 12.57 -14.93 -5.31
C ALA A 63 13.99 -15.28 -4.84
N VAL A 64 14.60 -14.45 -3.99
CA VAL A 64 15.92 -14.75 -3.39
C VAL A 64 15.82 -15.97 -2.47
N LEU A 65 14.85 -16.01 -1.55
CA LEU A 65 14.67 -17.13 -0.63
C LEU A 65 14.40 -18.46 -1.36
N ARG A 66 13.61 -18.43 -2.44
CA ARG A 66 13.38 -19.62 -3.27
C ARG A 66 14.67 -20.12 -3.92
N ARG A 67 15.50 -19.22 -4.44
CA ARG A 67 16.82 -19.59 -5.00
C ARG A 67 17.73 -20.19 -3.94
N GLU A 68 17.76 -19.63 -2.74
CA GLU A 68 18.55 -20.17 -1.63
C GLU A 68 18.08 -21.57 -1.22
N LEU A 69 16.76 -21.77 -1.14
CA LEU A 69 16.18 -23.10 -0.86
C LEU A 69 16.53 -24.12 -1.95
N ASP A 70 16.44 -23.74 -3.22
CA ASP A 70 16.82 -24.62 -4.34
C ASP A 70 18.31 -24.97 -4.28
N THR A 71 19.18 -24.01 -3.96
CA THR A 71 20.62 -24.28 -3.78
C THR A 71 20.88 -25.23 -2.62
N GLN A 72 20.22 -25.03 -1.47
CA GLN A 72 20.36 -25.94 -0.33
C GLN A 72 19.82 -27.34 -0.63
N GLN A 73 18.74 -27.47 -1.40
CA GLN A 73 18.24 -28.77 -1.85
C GLN A 73 19.26 -29.46 -2.75
N ARG A 74 19.81 -28.76 -3.75
CA ARG A 74 20.86 -29.30 -4.62
C ARG A 74 22.11 -29.70 -3.85
N GLU A 75 22.53 -28.92 -2.85
CA GLU A 75 23.65 -29.28 -1.98
C GLU A 75 23.38 -30.56 -1.17
N LYS A 76 22.16 -30.71 -0.66
CA LYS A 76 21.75 -31.94 0.04
C LYS A 76 21.74 -33.13 -0.90
N GLU A 77 21.16 -33.00 -2.09
CA GLU A 77 21.15 -34.03 -3.12
C GLU A 77 22.57 -34.42 -3.55
N PHE A 78 23.44 -33.42 -3.76
CA PHE A 78 24.85 -33.64 -4.10
C PHE A 78 25.59 -34.38 -2.98
N ARG A 79 25.38 -33.98 -1.71
CA ARG A 79 25.98 -34.69 -0.57
C ARG A 79 25.54 -36.15 -0.53
N VAL A 80 24.25 -36.43 -0.72
CA VAL A 80 23.72 -37.80 -0.78
C VAL A 80 24.32 -38.57 -1.97
N ALA A 81 24.47 -37.94 -3.14
CA ALA A 81 25.11 -38.54 -4.31
C ALA A 81 26.59 -38.87 -4.05
N VAL A 82 27.34 -38.00 -3.38
CA VAL A 82 28.75 -38.24 -3.01
C VAL A 82 28.87 -39.35 -1.96
N GLU A 83 28.00 -39.34 -0.94
CA GLU A 83 27.98 -40.39 0.08
C GLU A 83 27.61 -41.76 -0.50
N SER A 84 26.62 -41.81 -1.40
CA SER A 84 26.19 -43.05 -2.06
C SER A 84 27.18 -43.55 -3.13
N THR A 85 27.91 -42.66 -3.81
CA THR A 85 28.99 -43.07 -4.72
C THR A 85 30.25 -43.53 -3.98
N GLY A 86 30.25 -43.49 -2.63
CA GLY A 86 31.07 -44.30 -1.75
C GLY A 86 32.41 -44.66 -2.36
N ILE A 87 33.27 -43.65 -2.54
CA ILE A 87 34.63 -43.85 -3.07
C ILE A 87 35.30 -44.81 -2.10
N LYS A 88 35.35 -46.09 -2.47
CA LYS A 88 36.27 -47.05 -1.88
C LYS A 88 37.63 -46.41 -2.07
N HIS A 89 38.22 -45.90 -0.99
CA HIS A 89 39.60 -45.45 -0.98
C HIS A 89 40.46 -46.66 -1.37
N HIS A 90 40.69 -46.86 -2.67
CA HIS A 90 41.80 -47.65 -3.14
C HIS A 90 43.04 -46.89 -2.68
N LYS A 91 43.57 -47.29 -1.52
CA LYS A 91 44.92 -46.97 -1.08
C LYS A 91 45.83 -47.42 -2.22
N LYS A 92 46.20 -46.49 -3.12
CA LYS A 92 47.27 -46.71 -4.07
C LYS A 92 48.53 -46.81 -3.22
N SER A 93 48.97 -48.04 -2.99
CA SER A 93 50.31 -48.30 -2.49
C SER A 93 51.30 -47.58 -3.41
N ALA A 94 52.15 -46.76 -2.80
CA ALA A 94 53.24 -46.11 -3.50
C ALA A 94 54.17 -47.20 -4.06
N SER A 95 54.22 -47.32 -5.39
CA SER A 95 55.20 -48.15 -6.09
C SER A 95 56.59 -47.49 -5.97
N PRO A 96 57.66 -48.22 -5.59
CA PRO A 96 58.96 -47.63 -5.31
C PRO A 96 59.89 -47.47 -6.53
N TYR A 97 59.39 -47.60 -7.77
CA TYR A 97 60.20 -47.41 -8.97
C TYR A 97 59.47 -46.59 -10.03
N GLY A 98 60.07 -45.44 -10.39
CA GLY A 98 59.67 -44.68 -11.59
C GLY A 98 59.75 -43.17 -11.45
N ALA A 99 60.93 -42.62 -11.15
CA ALA A 99 61.24 -41.21 -11.38
C ALA A 99 61.39 -40.97 -12.90
N GLY A 100 60.27 -40.92 -13.62
CA GLY A 100 60.18 -40.44 -14.99
C GLY A 100 59.73 -38.99 -14.97
N LYS A 101 60.57 -38.09 -15.50
CA LYS A 101 60.21 -36.69 -15.73
C LYS A 101 59.06 -36.64 -16.73
N SER A 102 57.83 -36.40 -16.28
CA SER A 102 56.72 -36.02 -17.14
C SER A 102 56.66 -34.49 -17.19
N GLU A 103 56.94 -33.94 -18.36
CA GLU A 103 56.73 -32.53 -18.68
C GLU A 103 55.26 -32.13 -18.41
N PRO A 104 54.98 -30.88 -18.02
CA PRO A 104 53.61 -30.43 -17.87
C PRO A 104 52.95 -30.44 -19.24
N ILE A 105 52.01 -31.36 -19.44
CA ILE A 105 51.09 -31.33 -20.58
C ILE A 105 50.26 -30.06 -20.45
N GLN A 106 50.68 -28.98 -21.10
CA GLN A 106 49.80 -27.88 -21.47
C GLN A 106 48.92 -28.37 -22.62
N GLY A 107 47.94 -29.20 -22.30
CA GLY A 107 46.85 -29.57 -23.18
C GLY A 107 45.62 -28.79 -22.77
N GLU A 108 45.08 -27.97 -23.66
CA GLU A 108 43.67 -27.62 -23.57
C GLU A 108 42.88 -28.92 -23.59
N PHE A 109 42.29 -29.28 -22.45
CA PHE A 109 41.34 -30.38 -22.38
C PHE A 109 40.07 -29.97 -23.14
N ALA A 110 40.06 -30.22 -24.45
CA ALA A 110 38.84 -30.16 -25.24
C ALA A 110 37.95 -31.34 -24.81
N PHE A 111 36.96 -31.06 -23.96
CA PHE A 111 35.89 -32.00 -23.69
C PHE A 111 35.17 -32.33 -25.00
N THR A 112 35.03 -33.61 -25.32
CA THR A 112 34.18 -34.03 -26.43
C THR A 112 32.74 -33.58 -26.16
N GLU A 113 32.01 -33.23 -27.21
CA GLU A 113 30.67 -32.65 -27.11
C GLU A 113 29.69 -33.52 -26.33
N LYS A 114 29.88 -34.84 -26.38
CA LYS A 114 29.12 -35.83 -25.59
C LYS A 114 29.32 -35.67 -24.07
N ALA A 115 30.55 -35.39 -23.65
CA ALA A 115 30.89 -35.22 -22.23
C ALA A 115 30.44 -33.86 -21.67
N ARG A 116 30.31 -32.82 -22.52
CA ARG A 116 29.72 -31.52 -22.11
C ARG A 116 28.23 -31.63 -21.80
N VAL A 117 27.49 -32.42 -22.58
CA VAL A 117 26.05 -32.64 -22.39
C VAL A 117 25.78 -33.44 -21.11
N GLU A 118 26.60 -34.45 -20.80
CA GLU A 118 26.46 -35.26 -19.58
C GLU A 118 26.81 -34.49 -18.31
N LEU A 119 27.74 -33.53 -18.36
CA LEU A 119 28.16 -32.72 -17.22
C LEU A 119 27.32 -31.45 -17.00
N GLY A 120 26.37 -31.14 -17.88
CA GLY A 120 25.45 -30.01 -17.71
C GLY A 120 26.12 -28.63 -17.67
N ILE A 121 27.38 -28.51 -18.14
CA ILE A 121 28.11 -27.25 -18.22
C ILE A 121 27.69 -26.56 -19.52
N GLY A 122 26.48 -25.98 -19.49
CA GLY A 122 25.96 -25.13 -20.55
C GLY A 122 26.15 -23.66 -20.19
N ASP A 123 26.98 -22.97 -20.98
CA ASP A 123 27.12 -21.52 -20.96
C ASP A 123 25.77 -20.86 -21.25
N LYS A 124 25.09 -20.36 -20.21
CA LYS A 124 24.00 -19.40 -20.37
C LYS A 124 24.55 -18.01 -20.11
N ILE A 125 25.14 -17.46 -21.16
CA ILE A 125 25.42 -16.03 -21.31
C ILE A 125 24.08 -15.28 -21.23
N TYR A 126 24.05 -14.25 -20.38
CA TYR A 126 22.97 -13.30 -20.24
C TYR A 126 22.51 -12.74 -21.60
N SER A 127 21.20 -12.78 -21.87
CA SER A 127 20.54 -11.74 -22.67
C SER A 127 19.32 -11.24 -21.91
N GLN A 128 19.50 -10.08 -21.29
CA GLN A 128 18.42 -9.18 -20.92
C GLN A 128 17.96 -8.49 -22.20
N GLU A 129 16.77 -8.81 -22.68
CA GLU A 129 16.03 -7.91 -23.57
C GLU A 129 14.70 -7.56 -22.89
N SER A 130 14.67 -6.34 -22.35
CA SER A 130 13.50 -5.72 -21.78
C SER A 130 12.62 -5.15 -22.89
N ASN A 131 11.55 -5.85 -23.25
CA ASN A 131 10.44 -5.24 -23.98
C ASN A 131 9.53 -4.51 -22.98
N ILE A 132 9.83 -3.23 -22.75
CA ILE A 132 9.01 -2.29 -21.99
C ILE A 132 8.09 -1.57 -22.99
N TYR A 133 6.90 -2.11 -23.23
CA TYR A 133 5.72 -1.33 -23.62
C TYR A 133 4.46 -2.10 -23.17
N PRO A 134 3.63 -1.56 -22.26
CA PRO A 134 2.31 -2.13 -22.04
C PRO A 134 1.45 -1.84 -23.28
N GLN A 135 1.03 -2.90 -23.98
CA GLN A 135 -0.06 -2.80 -24.95
C GLN A 135 -1.32 -2.29 -24.22
N LYS A 136 -1.95 -1.26 -24.79
CA LYS A 136 -3.30 -0.81 -24.40
C LYS A 136 -4.27 -1.96 -24.64
N THR A 137 -4.58 -2.75 -23.62
CA THR A 137 -5.72 -3.66 -23.65
C THR A 137 -6.98 -2.88 -23.34
N ALA A 138 -7.91 -2.97 -24.28
CA ALA A 138 -9.23 -2.37 -24.24
C ALA A 138 -10.02 -2.78 -22.98
N VAL A 139 -10.81 -1.83 -22.47
CA VAL A 139 -11.81 -2.03 -21.43
C VAL A 139 -12.75 -3.18 -21.85
N PRO A 140 -12.86 -4.29 -21.10
CA PRO A 140 -13.89 -5.27 -21.39
C PRO A 140 -15.22 -4.73 -20.87
N LYS A 141 -16.14 -4.57 -21.81
CA LYS A 141 -17.56 -4.32 -21.61
C LYS A 141 -18.13 -5.53 -20.86
N ILE A 142 -18.65 -5.32 -19.65
CA ILE A 142 -19.38 -6.35 -18.91
C ILE A 142 -20.64 -6.67 -19.73
N GLN A 143 -20.72 -7.88 -20.28
CA GLN A 143 -21.95 -8.46 -20.78
C GLN A 143 -22.28 -9.62 -19.85
N GLU A 144 -23.45 -9.54 -19.21
CA GLU A 144 -24.08 -10.64 -18.49
C GLU A 144 -24.26 -11.82 -19.45
N LYS A 145 -23.70 -12.96 -19.09
CA LYS A 145 -24.19 -14.27 -19.50
C LYS A 145 -24.16 -15.18 -18.29
N GLU A 146 -25.37 -15.50 -17.85
CA GLU A 146 -25.65 -16.72 -17.10
C GLU A 146 -25.18 -17.91 -17.94
N ASP A 147 -24.39 -18.80 -17.34
CA ASP A 147 -24.52 -20.24 -17.52
C ASP A 147 -23.62 -20.96 -16.51
N ASP A 148 -24.23 -21.92 -15.84
CA ASP A 148 -23.70 -22.77 -14.79
C ASP A 148 -22.47 -23.57 -15.23
N GLN A 149 -21.30 -23.37 -14.59
CA GLN A 149 -20.34 -24.44 -14.26
C GLN A 149 -19.54 -24.09 -13.00
N GLN A 150 -19.61 -24.98 -12.01
CA GLN A 150 -18.84 -24.94 -10.76
C GLN A 150 -17.34 -25.15 -11.04
N GLU A 151 -16.51 -24.14 -10.85
CA GLU A 151 -15.07 -24.36 -10.62
C GLU A 151 -14.50 -23.41 -9.54
N ASN A 152 -14.29 -24.01 -8.37
CA ASN A 152 -13.19 -23.78 -7.43
C ASN A 152 -12.88 -22.33 -6.99
N LEU A 153 -13.68 -21.83 -6.04
CA LEU A 153 -13.36 -20.64 -5.26
C LEU A 153 -12.14 -20.93 -4.35
N GLN A 154 -10.95 -20.51 -4.77
CA GLN A 154 -9.82 -20.42 -3.86
C GLN A 154 -10.18 -19.45 -2.73
N GLN A 155 -10.36 -19.97 -1.52
CA GLN A 155 -10.64 -19.18 -0.33
C GLN A 155 -9.45 -18.25 -0.07
N ILE A 156 -9.67 -16.95 -0.25
CA ILE A 156 -8.71 -15.91 0.12
C ILE A 156 -8.61 -15.92 1.65
N PRO A 157 -7.43 -16.13 2.26
CA PRO A 157 -7.30 -16.12 3.71
C PRO A 157 -7.62 -14.73 4.25
N ILE A 158 -8.58 -14.67 5.17
CA ILE A 158 -8.95 -13.44 5.88
C ILE A 158 -7.80 -13.10 6.83
N LEU A 159 -7.04 -12.05 6.50
CA LEU A 159 -6.04 -11.49 7.40
C LEU A 159 -6.78 -10.77 8.54
N ASN A 160 -6.72 -11.32 9.74
CA ASN A 160 -7.17 -10.63 10.95
C ASN A 160 -6.26 -9.43 11.18
N THR A 161 -6.67 -8.25 10.71
CA THR A 161 -5.99 -7.00 11.02
C THR A 161 -6.25 -6.68 12.49
N VAL A 162 -5.18 -6.51 13.27
CA VAL A 162 -5.29 -6.01 14.63
C VAL A 162 -5.66 -4.53 14.53
N VAL A 163 -6.94 -4.24 14.71
CA VAL A 163 -7.44 -2.86 14.78
C VAL A 163 -7.01 -2.29 16.13
N TYR A 164 -6.00 -1.43 16.13
CA TYR A 164 -5.65 -0.64 17.31
C TYR A 164 -6.76 0.39 17.55
N ARG A 165 -7.61 0.13 18.53
CA ARG A 165 -8.59 1.08 19.04
C ARG A 165 -7.88 1.94 20.08
N THR A 166 -7.52 3.18 19.72
CA THR A 166 -7.12 4.17 20.73
C THR A 166 -8.31 4.37 21.67
N GLU A 167 -8.09 4.29 22.99
CA GLU A 167 -9.15 4.45 23.99
C GLU A 167 -9.77 5.86 23.97
N ASP A 168 -9.00 6.84 23.49
CA ASP A 168 -9.44 8.20 23.30
C ASP A 168 -10.36 8.30 22.08
N GLN A 169 -11.66 8.24 22.36
CA GLN A 169 -12.67 8.57 21.36
C GLN A 169 -12.41 10.01 20.87
N ILE A 170 -12.28 10.17 19.54
CA ILE A 170 -12.20 11.49 18.92
C ILE A 170 -13.59 12.13 19.05
N VAL A 171 -13.83 12.81 20.18
CA VAL A 171 -15.07 13.56 20.39
C VAL A 171 -14.95 14.84 19.55
N PRO A 172 -15.91 15.13 18.65
CA PRO A 172 -15.91 16.39 17.92
C PRO A 172 -15.94 17.56 18.91
N LYS A 173 -15.11 18.58 18.68
CA LYS A 173 -15.05 19.77 19.52
C LYS A 173 -16.45 20.41 19.56
N LYS A 174 -17.07 20.45 20.74
CA LYS A 174 -18.37 21.11 20.95
C LYS A 174 -18.29 22.57 20.49
N ASP A 175 -19.41 23.07 19.98
CA ASP A 175 -19.51 24.49 19.60
C ASP A 175 -19.30 25.39 20.82
N PHE A 176 -18.60 26.49 20.62
CA PHE A 176 -18.19 27.43 21.68
C PHE A 176 -19.40 27.93 22.47
N PHE A 177 -20.48 28.30 21.79
CA PHE A 177 -21.70 28.80 22.44
C PHE A 177 -22.36 27.75 23.32
N GLN A 178 -22.39 26.49 22.87
CA GLN A 178 -22.94 25.38 23.65
C GLN A 178 -22.07 25.10 24.87
N GLN A 179 -20.76 25.11 24.70
CA GLN A 179 -19.80 24.90 25.78
C GLN A 179 -19.88 26.01 26.85
N VAL A 180 -19.96 27.28 26.45
CA VAL A 180 -20.16 28.40 27.38
C VAL A 180 -21.50 28.30 28.10
N ARG A 181 -22.58 27.88 27.40
CA ARG A 181 -23.90 27.68 28.00
C ARG A 181 -23.90 26.56 29.05
N GLU A 182 -23.24 25.44 28.76
CA GLU A 182 -23.08 24.32 29.69
C GLU A 182 -22.30 24.75 30.94
N TYR A 183 -21.16 25.42 30.77
CA TYR A 183 -20.35 25.87 31.90
C TYR A 183 -21.02 26.97 32.73
N HIS A 184 -21.74 27.89 32.08
CA HIS A 184 -22.53 28.90 32.78
C HIS A 184 -23.67 28.25 33.59
N ARG A 185 -24.34 27.23 33.04
CA ARG A 185 -25.34 26.44 33.79
C ARG A 185 -24.74 25.67 34.96
N ALA A 186 -23.49 25.26 34.86
CA ALA A 186 -22.74 24.64 35.96
C ALA A 186 -22.26 25.66 37.02
N GLY A 187 -22.55 26.96 36.85
CA GLY A 187 -22.26 28.01 37.83
C GLY A 187 -20.82 28.54 37.79
N LEU A 188 -20.06 28.25 36.74
CA LEU A 188 -18.68 28.72 36.60
C LEU A 188 -18.64 30.23 36.27
N PRO A 189 -17.72 31.00 36.88
CA PRO A 189 -17.56 32.42 36.56
C PRO A 189 -16.96 32.60 35.16
N ALA A 190 -17.29 33.72 34.51
CA ALA A 190 -16.88 34.00 33.12
C ALA A 190 -15.37 33.93 32.88
N GLU A 191 -14.55 34.23 33.89
CA GLU A 191 -13.09 34.19 33.82
C GLU A 191 -12.55 32.75 33.79
N GLU A 192 -13.22 31.82 34.47
CA GLU A 192 -12.85 30.42 34.49
C GLU A 192 -13.30 29.70 33.22
N ILE A 193 -14.49 30.05 32.71
CA ILE A 193 -14.98 29.60 31.41
C ILE A 193 -14.04 30.04 30.28
N ALA A 194 -13.53 31.28 30.34
CA ALA A 194 -12.56 31.80 29.38
C ALA A 194 -11.26 30.98 29.36
N ARG A 195 -10.77 30.54 30.53
CA ARG A 195 -9.60 29.65 30.63
C ARG A 195 -9.90 28.27 30.02
N LEU A 196 -11.04 27.67 30.35
CA LEU A 196 -11.43 26.34 29.85
C LEU A 196 -11.67 26.33 28.34
N THR A 197 -12.21 27.42 27.80
CA THR A 197 -12.48 27.57 26.36
C THR A 197 -11.32 28.18 25.57
N SER A 198 -10.25 28.60 26.25
CA SER A 198 -9.12 29.34 25.68
C SER A 198 -9.54 30.60 24.90
N ARG A 199 -10.52 31.34 25.44
CA ARG A 199 -11.12 32.55 24.84
C ARG A 199 -11.00 33.77 25.75
N SER A 200 -11.34 34.95 25.22
CA SER A 200 -11.34 36.17 26.01
C SER A 200 -12.49 36.19 27.02
N ALA A 201 -12.25 36.68 28.24
CA ALA A 201 -13.29 36.89 29.24
C ALA A 201 -14.41 37.83 28.74
N GLN A 202 -14.11 38.75 27.83
CA GLN A 202 -15.10 39.64 27.21
C GLN A 202 -16.02 38.88 26.25
N GLU A 203 -15.48 37.96 25.45
CA GLU A 203 -16.26 37.12 24.53
C GLU A 203 -17.21 36.21 25.31
N VAL A 204 -16.74 35.60 26.39
CA VAL A 204 -17.57 34.76 27.27
C VAL A 204 -18.67 35.59 27.94
N ARG A 205 -18.35 36.80 28.45
CA ARG A 205 -19.36 37.70 29.02
C ARG A 205 -20.42 38.11 28.00
N LEU A 206 -20.03 38.37 26.76
CA LEU A 206 -20.95 38.68 25.67
C LEU A 206 -21.91 37.51 25.41
N VAL A 207 -21.38 36.28 25.35
CA VAL A 207 -22.21 35.10 25.16
C VAL A 207 -23.16 34.90 26.34
N ILE A 208 -22.68 35.07 27.58
CA ILE A 208 -23.54 34.97 28.78
C ILE A 208 -24.66 36.02 28.76
N GLN A 209 -24.41 37.23 28.26
CA GLN A 209 -25.44 38.26 28.11
C GLN A 209 -26.47 37.95 27.01
N MET A 210 -26.12 37.10 26.05
CA MET A 210 -27.00 36.66 24.96
C MET A 210 -27.76 35.37 25.27
N LEU A 211 -27.45 34.68 26.38
CA LEU A 211 -28.08 33.44 26.83
C LEU A 211 -29.38 33.68 27.61
#